data_AF-A0A4Q7ZGJ6-F1
#
_entry.id   AF-A0A4Q7ZGJ6-F1
#
_cell.length_a   1.000
_cell.length_b   1.000
_cell.length_c   1.000
_cell.angle_alpha   90.00
_cell.angle_beta   90.00
_cell.angle_gamma   90.00
#
_symmetry.space_group_name_H-M   'P 1'
#
loop_
_entity.id
_entity.type
_entity.pdbx_description
1 polymer ?
#
loop_
_entity_poly.entity_id
_entity_poly.type
_entity_poly.pdbx_seq_one_letter_code
_entity_poly.pdbx_strand_id
1 'polypeptide(L)'
;MEELHLRLARIGFEAGEDLGLVLAGGYAISAHQLTSRPSRDIDFATAAAMPLRALHDRALHRDFIDVYAAYEAGYSWERLESLGSRFLATFRLYDLAERLSSIELRDEETFLAYGMGLSDIEVLSRWALQWADDIGRRLEAGPEPPSDSEPDWDAYLDG
;
A
#
# COMPACT_ATOMS: atom_id res chain seq x y z
N MET A 1 -2.62 30.82 1.02
CA MET A 1 -1.54 30.15 1.77
C MET A 1 -0.29 31.02 1.67
N GLU A 2 0.51 31.15 2.75
CA GLU A 2 1.75 31.94 2.72
C GLU A 2 2.82 31.27 1.84
N GLU A 3 3.72 32.06 1.25
CA GLU A 3 4.75 31.60 0.29
C GLU A 3 5.62 30.48 0.86
N LEU A 4 6.05 30.61 2.12
CA LEU A 4 6.84 29.59 2.82
C LEU A 4 6.06 28.28 2.96
N HIS A 5 4.77 28.37 3.29
CA HIS A 5 3.94 27.18 3.47
C HIS A 5 3.61 26.50 2.13
N LEU A 6 3.47 27.26 1.04
CA LEU A 6 3.35 26.68 -0.30
C LEU A 6 4.60 25.90 -0.69
N ARG A 7 5.79 26.46 -0.42
CA ARG A 7 7.06 25.79 -0.70
C ARG A 7 7.24 24.51 0.13
N LEU A 8 6.93 24.57 1.43
CA LEU A 8 6.97 23.40 2.31
C LEU A 8 5.93 22.35 1.91
N ALA A 9 4.72 22.76 1.51
CA ALA A 9 3.70 21.85 1.03
C ALA A 9 4.15 21.11 -0.23
N ARG A 10 4.76 21.83 -1.18
CA ARG A 10 5.30 21.25 -2.42
C ARG A 10 6.42 20.24 -2.14
N ILE A 11 7.37 20.59 -1.26
CA ILE A 11 8.44 19.66 -0.84
C ILE A 11 7.84 18.44 -0.15
N GLY A 12 6.82 18.63 0.70
CA GLY A 12 6.11 17.52 1.36
C GLY A 12 5.42 16.59 0.35
N PHE A 13 4.73 17.13 -0.66
CA PHE A 13 4.14 16.32 -1.73
C PHE A 13 5.17 15.59 -2.57
N GLU A 14 6.27 16.25 -2.94
CA GLU A 14 7.38 15.62 -3.68
C GLU A 14 8.06 14.52 -2.85
N ALA A 15 8.28 14.74 -1.56
CA ALA A 15 8.86 13.74 -0.66
C ALA A 15 7.91 12.59 -0.31
N GLY A 16 6.60 12.84 -0.37
CA GLY A 16 5.54 11.90 -0.01
C GLY A 16 4.68 11.44 -1.19
N GLU A 17 5.17 11.57 -2.42
CA GLU A 17 4.44 11.16 -3.64
C GLU A 17 3.96 9.70 -3.51
N ASP A 18 4.81 8.85 -2.96
CA ASP A 18 4.53 7.44 -2.73
C ASP A 18 3.57 7.16 -1.57
N LEU A 19 3.37 8.12 -0.68
CA LEU A 19 2.53 8.00 0.52
C LEU A 19 1.08 8.43 0.29
N GLY A 20 0.76 8.88 -0.93
CA GLY A 20 -0.56 9.42 -1.26
C GLY A 20 -0.93 10.57 -0.31
N LEU A 21 0.02 11.47 -0.03
CA LEU A 21 -0.22 12.56 0.89
C LEU A 21 -1.32 13.46 0.36
N VAL A 22 -2.29 13.76 1.21
CA VAL A 22 -3.29 14.78 1.01
C VAL A 22 -3.10 15.89 2.03
N LEU A 23 -3.40 17.12 1.63
CA LEU A 23 -3.37 18.25 2.55
C LEU A 23 -4.45 18.05 3.62
N ALA A 24 -4.10 18.25 4.88
CA ALA A 24 -5.01 18.14 6.02
C ALA A 24 -5.08 19.45 6.81
N GLY A 25 -5.87 19.43 7.89
CA GLY A 25 -5.91 20.51 8.87
C GLY A 25 -6.34 21.86 8.30
N GLY A 26 -5.76 22.94 8.83
CA GLY A 26 -6.20 24.32 8.56
C GLY A 26 -6.16 24.71 7.08
N TYR A 27 -5.17 24.21 6.32
CA TYR A 27 -5.08 24.52 4.91
C TYR A 27 -6.02 23.70 4.02
N ALA A 28 -6.40 22.48 4.41
CA ALA A 28 -7.45 21.73 3.72
C ALA A 28 -8.81 22.45 3.85
N ILE A 29 -9.13 22.93 5.06
CA ILE A 29 -10.35 23.69 5.34
C ILE A 29 -10.37 25.02 4.55
N SER A 30 -9.23 25.72 4.49
CA SER A 30 -9.08 26.96 3.72
C SER A 30 -9.22 26.73 2.21
N ALA A 31 -8.70 25.62 1.67
CA ALA A 31 -8.86 25.26 0.26
C ALA A 31 -10.34 25.06 -0.14
N HIS A 32 -11.18 24.64 0.79
CA HIS A 32 -12.63 24.51 0.62
C HIS A 32 -13.42 25.77 1.04
N GLN A 33 -12.74 26.90 1.29
CA GLN A 33 -13.36 28.19 1.65
C GLN A 33 -14.24 28.14 2.92
N LEU A 34 -14.04 27.12 3.76
CA LEU A 34 -14.80 26.94 5.00
C LEU A 34 -14.31 27.85 6.13
N THR A 35 -13.16 28.51 5.96
CA THR A 35 -12.62 29.50 6.91
C THR A 35 -11.71 30.51 6.22
N SER A 36 -11.64 31.72 6.80
CA SER A 36 -10.72 32.80 6.41
C SER A 36 -9.58 33.01 7.43
N ARG A 37 -9.54 32.23 8.51
CA ARG A 37 -8.47 32.28 9.51
C ARG A 37 -7.14 31.78 8.90
N PRO A 38 -6.01 32.48 9.09
CA PRO A 38 -4.70 31.97 8.71
C PRO A 38 -4.33 30.70 9.50
N SER A 39 -3.85 29.66 8.81
CA SER A 39 -3.20 28.50 9.44
C SER A 39 -1.74 28.80 9.73
N ARG A 40 -1.22 28.32 10.86
CA ARG A 40 0.19 28.46 11.27
C ARG A 40 1.04 27.24 10.93
N ASP A 41 0.38 26.12 10.65
CA ASP A 41 1.00 24.81 10.46
C ASP A 41 0.55 24.21 9.11
N ILE A 42 1.33 23.25 8.61
CA ILE A 42 1.00 22.41 7.45
C ILE A 42 0.81 20.99 7.94
N ASP A 43 -0.39 20.48 7.77
CA ASP A 43 -0.73 19.10 8.09
C ASP A 43 -0.85 18.28 6.81
N PHE A 44 -0.31 17.08 6.82
CA PHE A 44 -0.58 16.07 5.81
C PHE A 44 -1.30 14.89 6.44
N ALA A 45 -2.23 14.32 5.72
CA ALA A 45 -2.69 12.96 5.97
C ALA A 45 -2.14 12.07 4.87
N THR A 46 -1.70 10.86 5.21
CA THR A 46 -1.55 9.81 4.21
C THR A 46 -2.91 9.17 4.00
N ALA A 47 -3.27 8.86 2.75
CA ALA A 47 -4.52 8.21 2.41
C ALA A 47 -4.73 6.88 3.16
N ALA A 48 -3.66 6.29 3.70
CA ALA A 48 -3.80 5.18 4.61
C ALA A 48 -2.57 5.06 5.51
N ALA A 49 -2.77 4.91 6.83
CA ALA A 49 -1.71 4.47 7.72
C ALA A 49 -1.22 3.09 7.25
N MET A 50 -0.17 3.03 6.42
CA MET A 50 0.36 1.86 5.71
C MET A 50 -0.43 0.57 5.97
N PRO A 51 -1.57 0.34 5.30
CA PRO A 51 -2.46 -0.78 5.59
C PRO A 51 -1.73 -2.11 5.57
N LEU A 52 -0.76 -2.22 4.66
CA LEU A 52 0.04 -3.43 4.51
C LEU A 52 0.92 -3.73 5.73
N ARG A 53 1.42 -2.71 6.44
CA ARG A 53 2.13 -2.93 7.71
C ARG A 53 1.23 -3.57 8.74
N ALA A 54 0.03 -3.01 8.90
CA ALA A 54 -0.90 -3.51 9.90
C ALA A 54 -1.34 -4.94 9.55
N LEU A 55 -1.62 -5.21 8.28
CA LEU A 55 -1.91 -6.56 7.81
C LEU A 55 -0.74 -7.52 8.09
N HIS A 56 0.48 -7.11 7.75
CA HIS A 56 1.70 -7.89 7.97
C HIS A 56 1.97 -8.19 9.45
N ASP A 57 1.77 -7.22 10.35
CA ASP A 57 2.13 -7.36 11.75
C ASP A 57 1.05 -8.10 12.57
N ARG A 58 -0.24 -7.90 12.29
CA ARG A 58 -1.35 -8.38 13.15
C ARG A 58 -2.51 -9.08 12.42
N ALA A 59 -2.73 -8.81 11.14
CA ALA A 59 -3.82 -9.38 10.33
C ALA A 59 -5.21 -9.37 11.01
N LEU A 60 -5.65 -8.22 11.54
CA LEU A 60 -7.01 -8.05 12.04
C LEU A 60 -7.99 -7.81 10.88
N HIS A 61 -9.29 -8.04 11.08
CA HIS A 61 -10.34 -7.81 10.07
C HIS A 61 -10.22 -6.44 9.39
N ARG A 62 -10.03 -5.38 10.18
CA ARG A 62 -9.86 -4.02 9.66
C ARG A 62 -8.65 -3.87 8.73
N ASP A 63 -7.57 -4.63 8.96
CA ASP A 63 -6.38 -4.53 8.12
C ASP A 63 -6.64 -5.10 6.73
N PHE A 64 -7.39 -6.19 6.63
CA PHE A 64 -7.86 -6.71 5.34
C PHE A 64 -8.73 -5.69 4.62
N ILE A 65 -9.67 -5.06 5.33
CA ILE A 65 -10.53 -4.00 4.77
C ILE A 65 -9.69 -2.82 4.28
N ASP A 66 -8.73 -2.34 5.07
CA ASP A 66 -7.93 -1.18 4.75
C ASP A 66 -7.01 -1.45 3.54
N VAL A 67 -6.42 -2.66 3.43
CA VAL A 67 -5.59 -3.03 2.26
C VAL A 67 -6.46 -3.27 1.01
N TYR A 68 -7.63 -3.88 1.16
CA TYR A 68 -8.55 -4.08 0.06
C TYR A 68 -9.14 -2.76 -0.46
N ALA A 69 -9.44 -1.81 0.43
CA ALA A 69 -9.86 -0.47 0.03
C ALA A 69 -8.76 0.26 -0.76
N ALA A 70 -7.48 0.05 -0.42
CA ALA A 70 -6.36 0.57 -1.22
C ALA A 70 -6.29 -0.09 -2.60
N TYR A 71 -6.53 -1.39 -2.69
CA TYR A 71 -6.64 -2.10 -3.97
C TYR A 71 -7.78 -1.56 -4.84
N GLU A 72 -8.98 -1.39 -4.27
CA GLU A 72 -10.14 -0.79 -4.97
C GLU A 72 -9.89 0.67 -5.39
N ALA A 73 -9.03 1.40 -4.66
CA ALA A 73 -8.57 2.73 -5.04
C ALA A 73 -7.52 2.74 -6.17
N GLY A 74 -7.15 1.58 -6.71
CA GLY A 74 -6.27 1.43 -7.87
C GLY A 74 -4.83 1.01 -7.57
N TYR A 75 -4.50 0.61 -6.34
CA TYR A 75 -3.17 0.12 -6.01
C TYR A 75 -3.04 -1.36 -6.41
N SER A 76 -2.09 -1.68 -7.30
CA SER A 76 -1.79 -3.08 -7.65
C SER A 76 -1.12 -3.83 -6.50
N TRP A 77 -1.13 -5.17 -6.57
CA TRP A 77 -0.42 -6.03 -5.60
C TRP A 77 1.08 -5.71 -5.54
N GLU A 78 1.73 -5.53 -6.69
CA GLU A 78 3.16 -5.19 -6.75
C GLU A 78 3.43 -3.83 -6.12
N ARG A 79 2.52 -2.87 -6.30
CA ARG A 79 2.64 -1.55 -5.68
C ARG A 79 2.50 -1.66 -4.17
N LEU A 80 1.54 -2.44 -3.66
CA LEU A 80 1.37 -2.69 -2.23
C LEU A 80 2.62 -3.37 -1.67
N GLU A 81 3.10 -4.45 -2.29
CA GLU A 81 4.34 -5.16 -1.90
C GLU A 81 5.56 -4.23 -1.87
N SER A 82 5.72 -3.37 -2.87
CA SER A 82 6.79 -2.37 -2.93
C SER A 82 6.72 -1.38 -1.77
N LEU A 83 5.52 -0.90 -1.42
CA LEU A 83 5.32 -0.04 -0.25
C LEU A 83 5.69 -0.79 1.04
N GLY A 84 5.28 -2.06 1.18
CA GLY A 84 5.68 -2.91 2.32
C GLY A 84 7.20 -3.03 2.44
N SER A 85 7.87 -3.45 1.36
CA SER A 85 9.31 -3.63 1.31
C SER A 85 10.11 -2.37 1.64
N ARG A 86 9.63 -1.19 1.21
CA ARG A 86 10.32 0.09 1.43
C ARG A 86 10.21 0.60 2.86
N PHE A 87 9.07 0.37 3.52
CA PHE A 87 8.79 0.97 4.82
C PHE A 87 8.89 0.00 6.01
N LEU A 88 9.04 -1.30 5.75
CA LEU A 88 9.15 -2.35 6.76
C LEU A 88 10.42 -3.16 6.54
N ALA A 89 11.45 -2.92 7.35
CA ALA A 89 12.71 -3.66 7.26
C ALA A 89 12.53 -5.18 7.41
N THR A 90 11.49 -5.60 8.15
CA THR A 90 11.13 -7.00 8.39
C THR A 90 10.24 -7.60 7.31
N PHE A 91 9.79 -6.84 6.31
CA PHE A 91 8.85 -7.34 5.31
C PHE A 91 9.44 -8.48 4.50
N ARG A 92 8.68 -9.58 4.42
CA ARG A 92 8.96 -10.72 3.56
C ARG A 92 7.67 -11.12 2.84
N LEU A 93 7.80 -11.47 1.57
CA LEU A 93 6.65 -11.94 0.77
C LEU A 93 6.03 -13.20 1.38
N TYR A 94 6.86 -14.12 1.89
CA TYR A 94 6.37 -15.31 2.59
C TYR A 94 5.47 -14.96 3.79
N ASP A 95 5.93 -14.05 4.65
CA ASP A 95 5.16 -13.61 5.82
C ASP A 95 3.85 -12.92 5.41
N LEU A 96 3.88 -12.12 4.32
CA LEU A 96 2.67 -11.51 3.78
C LEU A 96 1.68 -12.56 3.26
N ALA A 97 2.13 -13.59 2.55
CA ALA A 97 1.27 -14.67 2.06
C ALA A 97 0.61 -15.41 3.23
N GLU A 98 1.37 -15.76 4.27
CA GLU A 98 0.82 -16.38 5.49
C GLU A 98 -0.26 -15.49 6.15
N ARG A 99 0.02 -14.18 6.24
CA ARG A 99 -0.93 -13.20 6.80
C ARG A 99 -2.19 -13.06 5.95
N LEU A 100 -2.08 -13.05 4.63
CA LEU A 100 -3.22 -12.99 3.72
C LEU A 100 -4.08 -14.26 3.83
N SER A 101 -3.48 -15.45 3.84
CA SER A 101 -4.20 -16.72 4.02
C SER A 101 -4.93 -16.81 5.35
N SER A 102 -4.46 -16.10 6.38
CA SER A 102 -5.13 -16.07 7.69
C SER A 102 -6.53 -15.43 7.67
N ILE A 103 -6.97 -14.86 6.54
CA ILE A 103 -8.35 -14.40 6.36
C ILE A 103 -9.38 -15.51 6.61
N GLU A 104 -9.05 -16.77 6.33
CA GLU A 104 -9.94 -17.92 6.59
C GLU A 104 -10.18 -18.15 8.09
N LEU A 105 -9.33 -17.59 8.94
CA LEU A 105 -9.46 -17.64 10.40
C LEU A 105 -10.21 -16.43 10.96
N ARG A 106 -10.76 -15.56 10.10
CA ARG A 106 -11.54 -14.38 10.48
C ARG A 106 -13.02 -14.73 10.42
N ASP A 107 -13.75 -14.44 11.48
CA ASP A 107 -15.19 -14.60 11.53
C ASP A 107 -15.92 -13.53 10.71
N GLU A 108 -17.03 -13.92 10.09
CA GLU A 108 -17.89 -13.02 9.30
C GLU A 108 -18.60 -11.97 10.17
N GLU A 109 -18.94 -12.30 11.41
CA GLU A 109 -19.67 -11.41 12.33
C GLU A 109 -18.91 -10.10 12.56
N THR A 110 -17.60 -10.17 12.76
CA THR A 110 -16.77 -8.98 12.94
C THR A 110 -16.67 -8.15 11.65
N PHE A 111 -16.61 -8.76 10.47
CA PHE A 111 -16.66 -8.02 9.20
C PHE A 111 -18.01 -7.31 9.00
N LEU A 112 -19.12 -7.97 9.34
CA LEU A 112 -20.45 -7.37 9.33
C LEU A 112 -20.54 -6.19 10.31
N ALA A 113 -19.88 -6.28 11.48
CA ALA A 113 -19.80 -5.17 12.44
C ALA A 113 -19.01 -3.96 11.92
N TYR A 114 -18.10 -4.16 10.95
CA TYR A 114 -17.45 -3.09 10.20
C TYR A 114 -18.31 -2.54 9.05
N GLY A 115 -19.51 -3.07 8.84
CA GLY A 115 -20.48 -2.59 7.84
C GLY A 115 -20.33 -3.23 6.46
N MET A 116 -19.55 -4.31 6.31
CA MET A 116 -19.44 -5.04 5.05
C MET A 116 -20.70 -5.86 4.76
N GLY A 117 -21.09 -6.01 3.49
CA GLY A 117 -22.09 -7.01 3.09
C GLY A 117 -21.48 -8.41 2.98
N LEU A 118 -22.30 -9.47 3.10
CA LEU A 118 -21.83 -10.86 2.94
C LEU A 118 -21.15 -11.10 1.58
N SER A 119 -21.68 -10.52 0.51
CA SER A 119 -21.06 -10.58 -0.82
C SER A 119 -19.67 -9.91 -0.85
N ASP A 120 -19.51 -8.80 -0.13
CA ASP A 120 -18.25 -8.06 -0.10
C ASP A 120 -17.20 -8.84 0.71
N ILE A 121 -17.64 -9.54 1.76
CA ILE A 121 -16.78 -10.44 2.56
C ILE A 121 -16.29 -11.59 1.68
N GLU A 122 -17.16 -12.22 0.89
CA GLU A 122 -16.75 -13.29 -0.04
C GLU A 122 -15.74 -12.80 -1.08
N VAL A 123 -15.94 -11.59 -1.63
CA VAL A 123 -15.01 -10.98 -2.58
C VAL A 123 -13.67 -10.69 -1.92
N LEU A 124 -13.68 -10.08 -0.73
CA LEU A 124 -12.49 -9.78 0.07
C LEU A 124 -11.68 -11.04 0.37
N SER A 125 -12.35 -12.10 0.85
CA SER A 125 -11.72 -13.39 1.16
C SER A 125 -11.08 -14.01 -0.07
N ARG A 126 -11.81 -14.02 -1.20
CA ARG A 126 -11.27 -14.54 -2.47
C ARG A 126 -10.07 -13.74 -2.96
N TRP A 127 -10.13 -12.41 -2.87
CA TRP A 127 -9.03 -11.53 -3.27
C TRP A 127 -7.77 -11.78 -2.43
N ALA A 128 -7.92 -11.90 -1.11
CA ALA A 128 -6.77 -12.14 -0.22
C ALA A 128 -6.12 -13.50 -0.50
N LEU A 129 -6.93 -14.55 -0.71
CA LEU A 129 -6.44 -15.89 -1.04
C LEU A 129 -5.76 -15.94 -2.41
N GLN A 130 -6.33 -15.29 -3.43
CA GLN A 130 -5.70 -15.22 -4.75
C GLN A 130 -4.33 -14.54 -4.72
N TRP A 131 -4.20 -13.50 -3.89
CA TRP A 131 -2.91 -12.82 -3.72
C TRP A 131 -1.91 -13.70 -2.97
N ALA A 132 -2.33 -14.39 -1.90
CA ALA A 132 -1.48 -15.34 -1.19
C ALA A 132 -0.97 -16.46 -2.12
N ASP A 133 -1.86 -17.02 -2.94
CA ASP A 133 -1.53 -18.07 -3.93
C ASP A 133 -0.59 -17.55 -5.03
N ASP A 134 -0.77 -16.31 -5.46
CA ASP A 134 0.14 -15.67 -6.41
C ASP A 134 1.55 -15.52 -5.84
N ILE A 135 1.66 -15.02 -4.59
CA ILE A 135 2.94 -14.92 -3.90
C ILE A 135 3.56 -16.32 -3.74
N GLY A 136 2.77 -17.31 -3.32
CA GLY A 136 3.23 -18.70 -3.17
C GLY A 136 3.83 -19.25 -4.46
N ARG A 137 3.12 -19.10 -5.59
CA ARG A 137 3.61 -19.51 -6.91
C ARG A 137 4.91 -18.79 -7.31
N ARG A 138 5.04 -17.49 -7.04
CA ARG A 138 6.28 -16.73 -7.30
C ARG A 138 7.45 -17.21 -6.45
N LEU A 139 7.20 -17.56 -5.18
CA LEU A 139 8.23 -18.08 -4.28
C LEU A 139 8.69 -19.49 -4.68
N GLU A 140 7.77 -20.34 -5.14
CA GLU A 140 8.09 -21.68 -5.65
C GLU A 140 8.85 -21.66 -6.97
N ALA A 141 8.49 -20.75 -7.88
CA ALA A 141 9.16 -20.60 -9.18
C ALA A 141 10.64 -20.19 -9.05
N GLY A 142 11.01 -19.54 -7.94
CA GLY A 142 12.35 -19.00 -7.73
C GLY A 142 12.63 -17.78 -8.63
N PRO A 143 13.84 -17.19 -8.55
CA PRO A 143 14.22 -16.12 -9.46
C PRO A 143 14.18 -16.62 -10.90
N GLU A 144 13.58 -15.84 -11.80
CA GLU A 144 13.64 -16.12 -13.23
C GLU A 144 15.12 -16.27 -13.63
N PRO A 145 15.53 -17.40 -14.23
CA PRO A 145 16.90 -17.56 -14.67
C PRO A 145 17.23 -16.41 -15.63
N PRO A 146 18.46 -15.84 -15.57
CA PRO A 146 18.85 -14.79 -16.50
C PRO A 146 18.59 -15.30 -17.92
N SER A 147 17.93 -14.46 -18.73
CA SER A 147 17.72 -14.74 -20.16
C SER A 147 19.03 -15.23 -20.76
N ASP A 148 19.01 -16.39 -21.44
CA ASP A 148 20.12 -16.98 -22.22
C ASP A 148 20.56 -16.10 -23.41
N SER A 149 20.34 -14.79 -23.34
CA SER A 149 21.11 -13.83 -24.11
C SER A 149 22.55 -13.94 -23.63
N GLU A 150 23.32 -14.86 -24.21
CA GLU A 150 24.78 -14.89 -24.04
C GLU A 150 25.28 -13.46 -24.22
N PRO A 151 25.98 -12.89 -23.23
CA PRO A 151 26.69 -11.64 -23.43
C PRO A 151 27.50 -11.80 -24.71
N ASP A 152 27.40 -10.82 -25.61
CA ASP A 152 28.24 -10.76 -26.80
C ASP A 152 29.69 -10.59 -26.33
N TRP A 153 30.33 -11.72 -26.04
CA TRP A 153 31.72 -11.79 -25.58
C TRP A 153 32.67 -11.38 -26.71
N ASP A 154 32.23 -11.46 -27.97
CA ASP A 154 33.00 -10.99 -29.13
C ASP A 154 33.16 -9.46 -29.08
N ALA A 155 32.18 -8.71 -28.57
CA ALA A 155 32.29 -7.27 -28.35
C ALA A 155 33.37 -6.86 -27.32
N TYR A 156 33.82 -7.77 -26.45
CA TYR A 156 34.90 -7.52 -25.49
C TYR A 156 36.30 -7.87 -26.02
N LEU A 157 36.41 -8.53 -27.17
CA LEU A 157 37.68 -8.96 -27.76
C LEU A 157 38.24 -7.98 -28.81
N ASP A 158 37.45 -7.00 -29.24
CA ASP A 158 37.79 -6.02 -30.28
C ASP A 158 38.28 -4.65 -29.73
N GLY A 159 38.66 -4.56 -28.44
CA GLY A 159 39.06 -3.32 -27.75
C GLY A 159 40.55 -3.17 -27.46
#